data_AF-A0A562KCT4-F1
#
_entry.id   AF-A0A562KCT4-F1
#
_cell.length_a   1.000
_cell.length_b   1.000
_cell.length_c   1.000
_cell.angle_alpha   90.00
_cell.angle_beta   90.00
_cell.angle_gamma   90.00
#
_symmetry.space_group_name_H-M   'P 1'
#
loop_
_entity.id
_entity.type
_entity.pdbx_description
1 polymer ?
#
loop_
_entity_poly.entity_id
_entity_poly.type
_entity_poly.pdbx_seq_one_letter_code
_entity_poly.pdbx_strand_id
1 'polypeptide(L)'
;MNRERRKEILGIIASLEDLAMQIGTIVEMIDGAKSDEEEYRDNIPENLQRSERYYRAEASAEALSSAYDEIEAFDFEAVISSLREAME
;
A
#
# COMPACT_ATOMS: atom_id res chain seq x y z
N MET A 1 -14.17 -31.40 1.24
CA MET A 1 -13.05 -31.33 0.27
C MET A 1 -11.99 -32.43 0.46
N ASN A 2 -11.24 -32.85 -0.58
CA ASN A 2 -10.16 -33.85 -0.44
C ASN A 2 -8.85 -33.23 0.14
N ARG A 3 -7.88 -34.07 0.50
CA ARG A 3 -6.64 -33.63 1.18
C ARG A 3 -5.75 -32.77 0.27
N GLU A 4 -5.67 -33.11 -1.01
CA GLU A 4 -4.83 -32.38 -1.97
C GLU A 4 -5.34 -30.96 -2.20
N ARG A 5 -6.64 -30.78 -2.47
CA ARG A 5 -7.24 -29.45 -2.63
C ARG A 5 -7.13 -28.60 -1.36
N ARG A 6 -7.28 -29.20 -0.17
CA ARG A 6 -7.01 -28.50 1.11
C ARG A 6 -5.57 -28.02 1.22
N LYS A 7 -4.60 -28.85 0.81
CA LYS A 7 -3.18 -28.47 0.80
C LYS A 7 -2.90 -27.33 -0.18
N GLU A 8 -3.53 -27.36 -1.35
CA GLU A 8 -3.41 -26.28 -2.36
C GLU A 8 -3.96 -24.95 -1.81
N ILE A 9 -5.16 -24.95 -1.23
CA ILE A 9 -5.75 -23.73 -0.66
C ILE A 9 -4.92 -23.19 0.50
N LEU A 10 -4.37 -24.04 1.36
CA LEU A 10 -3.43 -23.61 2.41
C LEU A 10 -2.17 -22.94 1.83
N GLY A 11 -1.67 -23.43 0.68
CA GLY A 11 -0.54 -22.80 -0.02
C GLY A 11 -0.89 -21.42 -0.57
N ILE A 12 -2.11 -21.25 -1.09
CA ILE A 12 -2.62 -19.95 -1.56
C ILE A 12 -2.75 -18.99 -0.38
N ILE A 13 -3.32 -19.43 0.75
CA ILE A 13 -3.45 -18.61 1.97
C ILE A 13 -2.08 -18.14 2.45
N ALA A 14 -1.10 -19.05 2.56
CA ALA A 14 0.25 -18.69 2.99
C ALA A 14 0.89 -17.64 2.05
N SER A 15 0.69 -17.79 0.74
CA SER A 15 1.21 -16.83 -0.24
C SER A 15 0.53 -15.45 -0.12
N LEU A 16 -0.77 -15.41 0.19
CA LEU A 16 -1.50 -14.17 0.44
C LEU A 16 -1.08 -13.49 1.75
N GLU A 17 -0.84 -14.26 2.81
CA GLU A 17 -0.33 -13.75 4.08
C GLU A 17 1.08 -13.14 3.91
N ASP A 18 1.96 -13.81 3.15
CA ASP A 18 3.28 -13.28 2.81
C ASP A 18 3.18 -11.98 1.98
N LEU A 19 2.30 -11.95 0.97
CA LEU A 19 2.05 -10.75 0.18
C LEU A 19 1.49 -9.60 1.01
N ALA A 20 0.56 -9.87 1.93
CA ALA A 20 0.00 -8.86 2.82
C ALA A 20 1.11 -8.23 3.70
N MET A 21 2.03 -9.04 4.22
CA MET A 21 3.18 -8.54 4.97
C MET A 21 4.11 -7.67 4.11
N GLN A 22 4.42 -8.11 2.89
CA GLN A 22 5.23 -7.32 1.95
C GLN A 22 4.55 -5.99 1.60
N ILE A 23 3.24 -6.02 1.38
CA ILE A 23 2.47 -4.81 1.10
C ILE A 23 2.48 -3.86 2.30
N GLY A 24 2.35 -4.37 3.52
CA GLY A 24 2.51 -3.55 4.73
C GLY A 24 3.84 -2.80 4.75
N THR A 25 4.95 -3.47 4.40
CA THR A 25 6.26 -2.78 4.32
C THR A 25 6.33 -1.74 3.20
N ILE A 26 5.67 -1.98 2.07
CA ILE A 26 5.61 -1.03 0.95
C ILE A 26 4.79 0.21 1.35
N VAL A 27 3.68 0.01 2.05
CA VAL A 27 2.82 1.09 2.56
C VAL A 27 3.61 2.01 3.50
N GLU A 28 4.39 1.46 4.43
CA GLU A 28 5.29 2.24 5.29
C GLU A 28 6.34 3.02 4.48
N MET A 29 6.91 2.42 3.42
CA MET A 29 7.87 3.10 2.56
C MET A 29 7.25 4.26 1.78
N ILE A 30 6.01 4.09 1.29
CA ILE A 30 5.27 5.14 0.58
C ILE A 30 4.95 6.29 1.54
N ASP A 31 4.49 5.99 2.75
CA ASP A 31 4.18 7.01 3.76
C ASP A 31 5.42 7.81 4.19
N GLY A 32 6.57 7.12 4.35
CA GLY A 32 7.86 7.77 4.57
C GLY A 32 8.25 8.72 3.43
N ALA A 33 8.19 8.25 2.18
CA ALA A 33 8.51 9.08 1.02
C ALA A 33 7.55 10.28 0.86
N LYS A 34 6.26 10.09 1.18
CA LYS A 34 5.27 11.16 1.18
C LYS A 34 5.61 12.22 2.23
N SER A 35 5.93 11.78 3.45
CA SER A 35 6.32 12.66 4.56
C SER A 35 7.55 13.49 4.21
N ASP A 36 8.58 12.86 3.62
CA ASP A 36 9.79 13.56 3.15
C ASP A 36 9.45 14.64 2.11
N GLU A 37 8.51 14.37 1.20
CA GLU A 37 8.15 15.29 0.14
C GLU A 37 7.23 16.43 0.61
N GLU A 38 6.37 16.16 1.58
CA GLU A 38 5.60 17.19 2.30
C GLU A 38 6.52 18.11 3.11
N GLU A 39 7.49 17.56 3.87
CA GLU A 39 8.48 18.34 4.59
C GLU A 39 9.32 19.20 3.63
N TYR A 40 9.76 18.62 2.51
CA TYR A 40 10.47 19.35 1.48
C TYR A 40 9.65 20.52 0.92
N ARG A 41 8.37 20.29 0.61
CA ARG A 41 7.44 21.31 0.11
C ARG A 41 7.24 22.43 1.13
N ASP A 42 7.04 22.07 2.39
CA ASP A 42 6.78 23.01 3.48
C ASP A 42 8.00 23.88 3.81
N ASN A 43 9.21 23.34 3.58
CA ASN A 43 10.47 24.07 3.67
C ASN A 43 10.74 25.01 2.49
N ILE A 44 9.91 25.03 1.43
CA ILE A 44 10.06 25.97 0.31
C ILE A 44 9.71 27.39 0.79
N PRO A 45 10.62 28.38 0.60
CA PRO A 45 10.37 29.77 0.96
C PRO A 45 9.06 30.31 0.37
N GLU A 46 8.32 31.12 1.13
CA GLU A 46 6.99 31.61 0.76
C GLU A 46 6.95 32.34 -0.60
N ASN A 47 8.00 33.10 -0.92
CA ASN A 47 8.14 33.77 -2.21
C ASN A 47 8.29 32.81 -3.41
N LEU A 48 8.56 31.52 -3.16
CA LEU A 48 8.70 30.45 -4.15
C LEU A 48 7.53 29.46 -4.14
N GLN A 49 6.51 29.63 -3.28
CA GLN A 49 5.35 28.72 -3.19
C GLN A 49 4.37 28.83 -4.39
N ARG A 50 4.72 29.60 -5.41
CA ARG A 50 4.03 29.61 -6.72
C ARG A 50 4.95 29.22 -7.88
N SER A 51 6.13 28.71 -7.55
CA SER A 51 7.09 28.23 -8.54
C SER A 51 6.71 26.84 -9.03
N GLU A 52 7.19 26.46 -10.22
CA GLU A 52 7.06 25.08 -10.71
C GLU A 52 7.60 24.06 -9.72
N ARG A 53 8.65 24.41 -8.96
CA ARG A 53 9.26 23.51 -7.98
C ARG A 53 8.29 23.18 -6.85
N TYR A 54 7.52 24.15 -6.38
CA TYR A 54 6.49 23.93 -5.35
C TYR A 54 5.39 23.01 -5.86
N TYR A 55 4.84 23.31 -7.05
CA TYR A 55 3.77 22.49 -7.63
C TYR A 55 4.23 21.05 -7.95
N ARG A 56 5.50 20.84 -8.29
CA ARG A 56 6.05 19.48 -8.47
C ARG A 56 6.10 18.70 -7.16
N ALA A 57 6.52 19.34 -6.07
CA ALA A 57 6.54 18.70 -4.75
C ALA A 57 5.12 18.36 -4.28
N GLU A 58 4.17 19.29 -4.47
CA GLU A 58 2.75 19.07 -4.17
C GLU A 58 2.17 17.90 -4.98
N ALA A 59 2.37 17.90 -6.30
CA ALA A 59 1.89 16.81 -7.17
C ALA A 59 2.54 15.46 -6.82
N SER A 60 3.80 15.46 -6.39
CA SER A 60 4.51 14.25 -5.96
C SER A 60 3.90 13.69 -4.67
N ALA A 61 3.67 14.52 -3.65
CA ALA A 61 3.00 14.12 -2.42
C ALA A 61 1.57 13.61 -2.67
N GLU A 62 0.82 14.25 -3.56
CA GLU A 62 -0.53 13.83 -3.95
C GLU A 62 -0.53 12.47 -4.67
N ALA A 63 0.42 12.25 -5.58
CA ALA A 63 0.58 10.96 -6.25
C ALA A 63 0.94 9.84 -5.28
N LEU A 64 1.82 10.11 -4.31
CA LEU A 64 2.17 9.14 -3.26
C LEU A 64 0.98 8.83 -2.35
N SER A 65 0.18 9.84 -1.98
CA SER A 65 -1.05 9.62 -1.22
C SER A 65 -2.04 8.76 -2.00
N SER A 66 -2.18 9.01 -3.31
CA SER A 66 -3.06 8.20 -4.17
C SER A 66 -2.59 6.74 -4.23
N ALA A 67 -1.29 6.51 -4.36
CA ALA A 67 -0.73 5.15 -4.37
C ALA A 67 -0.92 4.42 -3.03
N TYR A 68 -0.80 5.14 -1.90
CA TYR A 68 -1.09 4.61 -0.57
C TYR A 68 -2.56 4.14 -0.50
N ASP A 69 -3.49 5.02 -0.87
CA ASP A 69 -4.93 4.75 -0.81
C ASP A 69 -5.34 3.56 -1.71
N GLU A 70 -4.76 3.46 -2.90
CA GLU A 70 -5.00 2.35 -3.83
C GLU A 70 -4.56 1.00 -3.26
N ILE A 71 -3.46 0.97 -2.51
CA ILE A 71 -2.92 -0.26 -1.91
C ILE A 71 -3.73 -0.66 -0.67
N GLU A 72 -4.03 0.29 0.22
CA GLU A 72 -4.84 0.06 1.43
C GLU A 72 -6.28 -0.37 1.11
N ALA A 73 -6.79 -0.05 -0.08
CA ALA A 73 -8.11 -0.50 -0.52
C ALA A 73 -8.22 -2.03 -0.71
N PHE A 74 -7.11 -2.77 -0.82
CA PHE A 74 -7.15 -4.21 -1.01
C PHE A 74 -7.32 -4.97 0.31
N ASP A 75 -8.47 -5.61 0.48
CA ASP A 75 -8.80 -6.38 1.67
C ASP A 75 -8.28 -7.84 1.59
N PHE A 76 -7.03 -8.05 2.01
CA PHE A 76 -6.43 -9.38 2.11
C PHE A 76 -7.18 -10.30 3.09
N GLU A 77 -7.74 -9.74 4.17
CA GLU A 77 -8.41 -10.51 5.21
C GLU A 77 -9.70 -11.13 4.70
N ALA A 78 -10.51 -10.37 3.94
CA ALA A 78 -11.72 -10.89 3.31
C ALA A 78 -11.43 -12.03 2.32
N VAL A 79 -10.36 -11.92 1.53
CA VAL A 79 -9.95 -12.98 0.59
C VAL A 79 -9.51 -14.24 1.35
N ILE A 80 -8.67 -14.09 2.37
CA ILE A 80 -8.21 -15.21 3.20
C ILE A 80 -9.39 -15.87 3.92
N SER A 81 -10.34 -15.09 4.45
CA SER A 81 -11.55 -15.59 5.09
C SER A 81 -12.37 -16.48 4.15
N SER A 82 -12.61 -16.01 2.91
CA SER A 82 -13.34 -16.77 1.89
C SER A 82 -12.65 -18.08 1.52
N LEU A 83 -11.31 -18.09 1.49
CA LEU A 83 -10.52 -19.31 1.24
C LEU A 83 -10.59 -20.29 2.42
N ARG A 84 -10.64 -19.78 3.66
CA ARG A 84 -10.82 -20.61 4.86
C ARG A 84 -12.20 -21.27 4.89
N GLU A 85 -13.25 -20.54 4.55
CA GLU A 85 -14.61 -21.09 4.42
C GLU A 85 -14.67 -22.18 3.34
N ALA A 86 -14.00 -22.00 2.21
CA ALA A 86 -13.93 -23.02 1.15
C ALA A 86 -13.24 -24.34 1.58
N MET A 87 -12.51 -24.35 2.70
CA MET A 87 -11.86 -25.54 3.23
C MET A 87 -12.71 -26.36 4.21
N GLU A 88 -13.75 -25.76 4.79
CA GLU A 88 -14.71 -26.45 5.66
C GLU A 88 -15.50 -27.54 4.88
#